data_AF-K3WUJ8-F1
#
_entry.id   AF-K3WUJ8-F1
#
_cell.length_a   1.000
_cell.length_b   1.000
_cell.length_c   1.000
_cell.angle_alpha   90.00
_cell.angle_beta   90.00
_cell.angle_gamma   90.00
#
_symmetry.space_group_name_H-M   'P 1'
#
loop_
_entity.id
_entity.type
_entity.pdbx_description
1 polymer ?
#
loop_
_entity_poly.entity_id
_entity_poly.type
_entity_poly.pdbx_seq_one_letter_code
_entity_poly.pdbx_strand_id
1 'polypeptide(L)'
;MAETPMDVESSEGHVAVVPSVSDTAGDAAVDIQVDAAPTAADGTTNGDVQEEMPFTDEELAVFFKVLDTLASKTALLDQSNMRTLRKHLAPVADYMEGRKFGGKGRKKYLEDKQLREEKRARHNQKKMHDKRHINSSLLRRERIKKLESLLEQGKDAGLPMIADGVAGEDVVHHTSALQSLCNDEAAQAKEEQDAETKREASALLGFRSCYTCKARFEKIHHFYDQLCPRCAELNFSKRFQTSDLRGKVALITGARVKIGFQSAVKLLLAGAAVIATTRFPTDAAERFAQHPEYETFKDRLQIFGIDFRDLVHLEQFMDFVLTRYSRLDIIIHNACQTIRRPPKYYEHLVQKEMLSLEQSPKNVQLLMHHQQEFQSHVKSVAIESGAATDATATSTAAASFAMSSALKSQVPLIASDEQDASAFPEGLVDVNGQQLDLRSKNTWLLKIGEVATPEVAEVFAINTLAPFIMNNRLVPLLERNAGPNDRKFIVNVSAMEGKFYRYKTPNHPHTNMAKAALNMMTRTCAEDLSKRRIYMNSVDTGWINDENPLEKAHAHAMNSNFQTPIDEIDAAARILDPVFVGYNALDQKAMFGKFLKDFHETEW
;
A
#
# COMPACT_ATOMS: atom_id res chain seq x y z
N MET A 1 3.20 -64.25 3.90
CA MET A 1 3.19 -65.19 5.05
C MET A 1 4.59 -65.20 5.64
N ALA A 2 4.72 -65.13 6.97
CA ALA A 2 5.95 -65.02 7.77
C ALA A 2 6.83 -63.77 7.49
N GLU A 3 7.04 -62.81 8.40
CA GLU A 3 7.61 -62.82 9.78
C GLU A 3 9.16 -62.83 9.76
N THR A 4 9.85 -61.67 9.83
CA THR A 4 10.26 -60.84 11.02
C THR A 4 11.68 -61.20 11.52
N PRO A 5 12.32 -60.42 12.43
CA PRO A 5 12.90 -59.08 12.19
C PRO A 5 14.39 -58.98 12.62
N MET A 6 15.01 -57.79 12.56
CA MET A 6 16.27 -57.50 13.28
C MET A 6 16.32 -56.06 13.84
N ASP A 7 17.01 -55.95 14.98
CA ASP A 7 17.12 -54.85 15.95
C ASP A 7 18.49 -55.06 16.66
N VAL A 8 19.18 -54.10 17.30
CA VAL A 8 18.85 -52.73 17.77
C VAL A 8 20.04 -51.78 17.41
N GLU A 9 20.08 -50.60 18.05
CA GLU A 9 21.23 -49.70 18.31
C GLU A 9 21.47 -48.57 17.27
N SER A 10 21.01 -47.33 17.49
CA SER A 10 21.25 -46.37 18.58
C SER A 10 22.63 -45.70 18.59
N SER A 11 22.69 -44.46 18.09
CA SER A 11 23.71 -43.48 18.51
C SER A 11 23.05 -42.10 18.65
N GLU A 12 23.29 -41.46 19.79
CA GLU A 12 22.68 -40.16 20.14
C GLU A 12 23.44 -39.00 19.49
N GLY A 13 22.72 -37.98 19.02
CA GLY A 13 23.29 -36.85 18.30
C GLY A 13 22.52 -35.54 18.50
N HIS A 14 22.64 -34.98 19.71
CA HIS A 14 22.36 -33.58 20.08
C HIS A 14 21.30 -32.81 19.24
N VAL A 15 20.03 -32.87 19.68
CA VAL A 15 19.00 -31.93 19.21
C VAL A 15 19.22 -30.56 19.86
N ALA A 16 19.66 -29.58 19.08
CA ALA A 16 19.69 -28.19 19.50
C ALA A 16 18.26 -27.63 19.59
N VAL A 17 17.79 -27.36 20.81
CA VAL A 17 16.47 -26.76 21.05
C VAL A 17 16.48 -25.29 20.62
N VAL A 18 15.95 -25.01 19.43
CA VAL A 18 15.68 -23.64 18.97
C VAL A 18 14.35 -23.16 19.58
N PRO A 19 14.31 -22.04 20.31
CA PRO A 19 13.06 -21.56 20.90
C PRO A 19 12.11 -21.03 19.82
N SER A 20 10.85 -21.46 19.88
CA SER A 20 9.77 -20.95 19.04
C SER A 20 9.46 -19.49 19.38
N VAL A 21 9.90 -18.57 18.53
CA VAL A 21 9.54 -17.15 18.63
C VAL A 21 8.20 -16.94 17.91
N SER A 22 7.21 -16.45 18.64
CA SER A 22 5.85 -16.23 18.15
C SER A 22 5.77 -15.11 17.09
N ASP A 23 5.28 -15.43 15.90
CA ASP A 23 4.91 -14.45 14.87
C ASP A 23 3.71 -13.61 15.30
N THR A 24 3.96 -12.39 15.78
CA THR A 24 2.94 -11.37 16.04
C THR A 24 3.32 -10.02 15.42
N ALA A 25 3.34 -9.99 14.08
CA ALA A 25 3.35 -8.76 13.28
C ALA A 25 2.08 -8.68 12.43
N GLY A 26 0.92 -8.77 13.10
CA GLY A 26 -0.41 -8.53 12.52
C GLY A 26 -0.96 -7.16 12.89
N ASP A 27 -1.96 -6.70 12.14
CA ASP A 27 -2.64 -5.41 12.33
C ASP A 27 -3.05 -5.16 13.79
N ALA A 28 -2.34 -4.22 14.43
CA ALA A 28 -2.81 -3.56 15.64
C ALA A 28 -3.24 -2.14 15.26
N ALA A 29 -4.49 -2.02 14.80
CA ALA A 29 -5.19 -0.75 14.93
C ALA A 29 -5.22 -0.43 16.43
N VAL A 30 -4.47 0.60 16.84
CA VAL A 30 -4.45 1.04 18.24
C VAL A 30 -5.74 1.80 18.49
N ASP A 31 -6.80 1.06 18.83
CA ASP A 31 -7.94 1.62 19.54
C ASP A 31 -7.40 2.20 20.85
N ILE A 32 -7.39 3.53 20.92
CA ILE A 32 -7.11 4.25 22.15
C ILE A 32 -8.37 4.11 23.02
N GLN A 33 -8.53 2.94 23.64
CA GLN A 33 -9.36 2.83 24.83
C GLN A 33 -8.78 3.80 25.85
N VAL A 34 -9.55 4.86 26.12
CA VAL A 34 -9.32 5.74 27.25
C VAL A 34 -9.46 4.88 28.50
N ASP A 35 -8.37 4.71 29.25
CA ASP A 35 -8.35 4.00 30.54
C ASP A 35 -9.36 4.67 31.51
N ALA A 36 -10.61 4.19 31.48
CA ALA A 36 -11.52 4.36 32.58
C ALA A 36 -10.94 3.62 33.79
N ALA A 37 -11.06 4.23 34.97
CA ALA A 37 -10.56 3.61 36.20
C ALA A 37 -11.16 2.20 36.39
N PRO A 38 -10.39 1.23 36.93
CA PRO A 38 -10.75 -0.18 36.86
C PRO A 38 -12.10 -0.45 37.53
N THR A 39 -13.08 -0.79 36.70
CA THR A 39 -14.35 -1.38 37.15
C THR A 39 -14.06 -2.80 37.61
N ALA A 40 -13.98 -3.00 38.93
CA ALA A 40 -13.89 -4.32 39.52
C ALA A 40 -15.19 -5.09 39.25
N ALA A 41 -15.13 -6.01 38.28
CA ALA A 41 -16.21 -6.94 37.96
C ALA A 41 -15.74 -8.37 38.25
N ASP A 42 -15.56 -8.67 39.53
CA ASP A 42 -15.43 -10.06 40.02
C ASP A 42 -16.73 -10.42 40.76
N GLY A 43 -17.80 -10.57 39.96
CA GLY A 43 -19.15 -10.85 40.40
C GLY A 43 -19.38 -12.32 40.72
N THR A 44 -18.57 -12.91 41.58
CA THR A 44 -18.99 -14.15 42.27
C THR A 44 -20.18 -13.80 43.16
N THR A 45 -21.25 -14.60 43.08
CA THR A 45 -22.50 -14.36 43.81
C THR A 45 -22.35 -14.68 45.30
N ASN A 46 -21.63 -13.85 46.03
CA ASN A 46 -21.80 -13.71 47.47
C ASN A 46 -23.02 -12.80 47.69
N GLY A 47 -24.05 -13.32 48.36
CA GLY A 47 -25.24 -12.54 48.69
C GLY A 47 -24.86 -11.37 49.58
N ASP A 48 -25.15 -10.16 49.11
CA ASP A 48 -24.91 -8.93 49.85
C ASP A 48 -25.91 -8.87 51.01
N VAL A 49 -25.49 -9.34 52.18
CA VAL A 49 -26.20 -9.10 53.45
C VAL A 49 -25.97 -7.62 53.77
N GLN A 50 -26.82 -6.76 53.21
CA GLN A 50 -26.88 -5.37 53.65
C GLN A 50 -27.34 -5.37 55.11
N GLU A 51 -26.41 -5.04 56.02
CA GLU A 51 -26.77 -4.71 57.40
C GLU A 51 -27.79 -3.56 57.37
N GLU A 52 -28.94 -3.74 58.01
CA GLU A 52 -29.93 -2.68 58.14
C GLU A 52 -29.30 -1.47 58.84
N MET A 53 -29.48 -0.27 58.29
CA MET A 53 -28.95 0.95 58.92
C MET A 53 -29.59 1.12 60.31
N PRO A 54 -28.79 1.17 61.40
CA PRO A 54 -29.32 1.21 62.77
C PRO A 54 -29.71 2.62 63.22
N PHE A 55 -30.02 3.52 62.28
CA PHE A 55 -30.28 4.95 62.50
C PHE A 55 -31.54 5.38 61.76
N THR A 56 -32.31 6.30 62.32
CA THR A 56 -33.48 6.87 61.62
C THR A 56 -33.08 8.00 60.66
N ASP A 57 -33.93 8.28 59.67
CA ASP A 57 -33.74 9.43 58.75
C ASP A 57 -33.63 10.77 59.50
N GLU A 58 -34.31 10.89 60.64
CA GLU A 58 -34.32 12.07 61.50
C GLU A 58 -32.96 12.25 62.22
N GLU A 59 -32.38 11.14 62.72
CA GLU A 59 -31.04 11.12 63.31
C GLU A 59 -29.96 11.48 62.27
N LEU A 60 -30.06 10.92 61.05
CA LEU A 60 -29.17 11.24 59.94
C LEU A 60 -29.29 12.71 59.51
N ALA A 61 -30.50 13.26 59.41
CA ALA A 61 -30.71 14.67 59.08
C ALA A 61 -30.09 15.62 60.12
N VAL A 62 -30.19 15.30 61.42
CA VAL A 62 -29.50 16.04 62.48
C VAL A 62 -27.98 15.90 62.36
N PHE A 63 -27.48 14.69 62.10
CA PHE A 63 -26.05 14.43 61.94
C PHE A 63 -25.44 15.20 60.76
N PHE A 64 -26.08 15.20 59.58
CA PHE A 64 -25.62 15.96 58.42
C PHE A 64 -25.60 17.47 58.70
N LYS A 65 -26.66 18.02 59.32
CA LYS A 65 -26.70 19.44 59.72
C LYS A 65 -25.57 19.83 60.67
N VAL A 66 -25.19 18.93 61.58
CA VAL A 66 -24.03 19.11 62.47
C VAL A 66 -22.73 19.06 61.67
N LEU A 67 -22.56 18.10 60.75
CA LEU A 67 -21.38 18.01 59.89
C LEU A 67 -21.20 19.26 59.01
N ASP A 68 -22.25 19.77 58.36
CA ASP A 68 -22.18 20.99 57.54
C ASP A 68 -21.80 22.23 58.37
N THR A 69 -22.31 22.32 59.60
CA THR A 69 -21.97 23.39 60.55
C THR A 69 -20.50 23.31 60.97
N LEU A 70 -19.96 22.11 61.16
CA LEU A 70 -18.55 21.88 61.50
C LEU A 70 -17.62 22.07 60.28
N ALA A 71 -18.05 21.68 59.08
CA ALA A 71 -17.32 21.86 57.84
C ALA A 71 -17.16 23.34 57.47
N SER A 72 -18.21 24.15 57.69
CA SER A 72 -18.18 25.61 57.49
C SER A 72 -17.44 26.38 58.60
N LYS A 73 -17.23 25.78 59.78
CA LYS A 73 -16.56 26.41 60.94
C LYS A 73 -15.61 25.44 61.65
N THR A 74 -14.59 24.98 60.93
CA THR A 74 -13.66 23.94 61.38
C THR A 74 -12.98 24.22 62.72
N ALA A 75 -12.69 25.50 63.04
CA ALA A 75 -12.10 25.90 64.33
C ALA A 75 -12.97 25.56 65.57
N LEU A 76 -14.26 25.25 65.40
CA LEU A 76 -15.10 24.72 66.49
C LEU A 76 -14.61 23.34 66.97
N LEU A 77 -14.02 22.54 66.09
CA LEU A 77 -13.50 21.21 66.42
C LEU A 77 -12.34 21.27 67.43
N ASP A 78 -11.60 22.37 67.50
CA ASP A 78 -10.44 22.50 68.39
C ASP A 78 -10.85 22.64 69.87
N GLN A 79 -12.06 23.12 70.14
CA GLN A 79 -12.58 23.38 71.48
C GLN A 79 -12.56 22.14 72.39
N SER A 80 -12.33 22.33 73.69
CA SER A 80 -12.12 21.25 74.66
C SER A 80 -13.33 20.32 74.82
N ASN A 81 -14.55 20.86 74.72
CA ASN A 81 -15.81 20.11 74.70
C ASN A 81 -15.94 19.16 73.48
N MET A 82 -15.31 19.48 72.34
CA MET A 82 -15.34 18.65 71.12
C MET A 82 -14.35 17.48 71.15
N ARG A 83 -13.68 17.20 72.28
CA ARG A 83 -12.74 16.08 72.43
C ARG A 83 -13.42 14.72 72.21
N THR A 84 -14.63 14.54 72.73
CA THR A 84 -15.38 13.28 72.58
C THR A 84 -15.77 13.03 71.12
N LEU A 85 -16.29 14.06 70.43
CA LEU A 85 -16.64 13.97 69.01
C LEU A 85 -15.42 13.59 68.15
N ARG A 86 -14.26 14.24 68.36
CA ARG A 86 -13.00 13.89 67.65
C ARG A 86 -12.59 12.44 67.88
N LYS A 87 -12.76 11.89 69.09
CA LYS A 87 -12.46 10.47 69.39
C LYS A 87 -13.38 9.51 68.61
N HIS A 88 -14.66 9.84 68.46
CA HIS A 88 -15.61 9.00 67.69
C HIS A 88 -15.47 9.15 66.18
N LEU A 89 -15.08 10.33 65.69
CA LEU A 89 -14.82 10.55 64.26
C LEU A 89 -13.49 9.97 63.78
N ALA A 90 -12.49 9.78 64.64
CA ALA A 90 -11.16 9.33 64.23
C ALA A 90 -11.16 8.00 63.43
N PRO A 91 -11.83 6.90 63.87
CA PRO A 91 -11.86 5.66 63.09
C PRO A 91 -12.54 5.80 61.73
N VAL A 92 -13.57 6.65 61.65
CA VAL A 92 -14.27 6.94 60.39
C VAL A 92 -13.37 7.76 59.46
N ALA A 93 -12.67 8.76 60.00
CA ALA A 93 -11.71 9.57 59.26
C ALA A 93 -10.53 8.72 58.74
N ASP A 94 -9.97 7.82 59.56
CA ASP A 94 -8.90 6.90 59.18
C ASP A 94 -9.35 5.95 58.05
N TYR A 95 -10.57 5.40 58.15
CA TYR A 95 -11.17 4.56 57.10
C TYR A 95 -11.40 5.36 55.80
N MET A 96 -11.94 6.57 55.89
CA MET A 96 -12.17 7.45 54.73
C MET A 96 -10.86 7.91 54.08
N GLU A 97 -9.81 8.19 54.87
CA GLU A 97 -8.49 8.54 54.37
C GLU A 97 -7.83 7.32 53.68
N GLY A 98 -7.97 6.13 54.27
CA GLY A 98 -7.60 4.86 53.64
C GLY A 98 -8.26 4.65 52.28
N ARG A 99 -9.57 4.91 52.15
CA ARG A 99 -10.27 4.82 50.85
C ARG A 99 -9.82 5.90 49.85
N LYS A 100 -9.60 7.15 50.29
CA LYS A 100 -9.15 8.25 49.41
C LYS A 100 -7.80 7.99 48.76
N PHE A 101 -6.93 7.22 49.40
CA PHE A 101 -5.55 6.99 48.96
C PHE A 101 -5.21 5.52 48.66
N GLY A 102 -6.22 4.65 48.54
CA GLY A 102 -6.04 3.25 48.16
C GLY A 102 -5.21 2.44 49.16
N GLY A 103 -5.47 2.63 50.46
CA GLY A 103 -4.77 1.97 51.57
C GLY A 103 -3.37 2.50 51.86
N LYS A 104 -2.92 3.55 51.16
CA LYS A 104 -1.62 4.21 51.39
C LYS A 104 -1.81 5.51 52.17
N GLY A 105 -0.87 5.87 53.06
CA GLY A 105 -0.90 7.19 53.69
C GLY A 105 -0.75 8.32 52.67
N ARG A 106 -1.42 9.46 52.91
CA ARG A 106 -1.50 10.63 52.01
C ARG A 106 -0.17 11.02 51.36
N LYS A 107 0.91 11.06 52.14
CA LYS A 107 2.27 11.38 51.66
C LYS A 107 2.72 10.41 50.56
N LYS A 108 2.65 9.09 50.82
CA LYS A 108 3.05 8.04 49.87
C LYS A 108 2.17 8.03 48.61
N TYR A 109 0.89 8.34 48.72
CA TYR A 109 0.01 8.49 47.55
C TYR A 109 0.43 9.67 46.66
N LEU A 110 0.76 10.82 47.26
CA LEU A 110 1.22 11.99 46.51
C LEU A 110 2.60 11.77 45.86
N GLU A 111 3.52 11.10 46.56
CA GLU A 111 4.81 10.66 46.01
C GLU A 111 4.63 9.67 44.83
N ASP A 112 3.77 8.64 45.00
CA ASP A 112 3.43 7.68 43.93
C ASP A 112 2.74 8.37 42.74
N LYS A 113 1.96 9.42 42.97
CA LYS A 113 1.29 10.22 41.92
C LYS A 113 2.32 11.05 41.16
N GLN A 114 3.19 11.79 41.86
CA GLN A 114 4.26 12.56 41.25
C GLN A 114 5.20 11.67 40.43
N LEU A 115 5.60 10.50 40.95
CA LEU A 115 6.42 9.52 40.21
C LEU A 115 5.74 9.05 38.91
N ARG A 116 4.40 8.87 38.91
CA ARG A 116 3.63 8.54 37.70
C ARG A 116 3.58 9.71 36.71
N GLU A 117 3.40 10.93 37.21
CA GLU A 117 3.39 12.15 36.39
C GLU A 117 4.76 12.40 35.75
N GLU A 118 5.86 12.25 36.48
CA GLU A 118 7.22 12.32 35.95
C GLU A 118 7.50 11.23 34.91
N LYS A 119 7.09 9.97 35.17
CA LYS A 119 7.23 8.88 34.18
C LYS A 119 6.44 9.16 32.91
N ARG A 120 5.20 9.68 33.03
CA ARG A 120 4.37 10.11 31.89
C ARG A 120 5.01 11.27 31.13
N ALA A 121 5.54 12.28 31.82
CA ALA A 121 6.23 13.40 31.21
C ALA A 121 7.47 12.96 30.40
N ARG A 122 8.33 12.10 30.98
CA ARG A 122 9.50 11.53 30.28
C ARG A 122 9.09 10.68 29.07
N HIS A 123 8.03 9.88 29.19
CA HIS A 123 7.50 9.10 28.07
C HIS A 123 6.97 9.99 26.94
N ASN A 124 6.22 11.04 27.28
CA ASN A 124 5.69 12.00 26.29
C ASN A 124 6.82 12.79 25.61
N GLN A 125 7.82 13.24 26.36
CA GLN A 125 9.02 13.90 25.81
C GLN A 125 9.75 12.98 24.82
N LYS A 126 9.95 11.71 25.18
CA LYS A 126 10.51 10.68 24.30
C LYS A 126 9.67 10.47 23.03
N LYS A 127 8.34 10.34 23.17
CA LYS A 127 7.42 10.19 22.02
C LYS A 127 7.45 11.41 21.09
N MET A 128 7.54 12.63 21.64
CA MET A 128 7.65 13.87 20.85
C MET A 128 9.00 14.00 20.13
N HIS A 129 10.09 13.67 20.80
CA HIS A 129 11.44 13.60 20.22
C HIS A 129 11.46 12.64 19.02
N ASP A 130 11.02 11.41 19.25
CA ASP A 130 11.02 10.36 18.22
C ASP A 130 10.09 10.74 17.06
N LYS A 131 8.89 11.30 17.32
CA LYS A 131 8.00 11.82 16.27
C LYS A 131 8.66 12.91 15.42
N ARG A 132 9.47 13.79 16.00
CA ARG A 132 10.18 14.85 15.25
C ARG A 132 11.22 14.25 14.29
N HIS A 133 12.02 13.28 14.73
CA HIS A 133 13.02 12.61 13.89
C HIS A 133 12.38 11.73 12.82
N ILE A 134 11.30 11.02 13.16
CA ILE A 134 10.48 10.27 12.20
C ILE A 134 10.00 11.20 11.07
N ASN A 135 9.41 12.34 11.43
CA ASN A 135 8.91 13.32 10.47
C ASN A 135 10.01 14.08 9.70
N SER A 136 11.30 13.92 10.05
CA SER A 136 12.40 14.58 9.31
C SER A 136 12.92 13.78 8.11
N SER A 137 12.57 12.49 7.97
CA SER A 137 12.97 11.70 6.79
C SER A 137 12.38 12.27 5.51
N LEU A 138 13.13 12.23 4.41
CA LEU A 138 12.77 12.95 3.19
C LEU A 138 11.46 12.45 2.56
N LEU A 139 11.26 11.12 2.49
CA LEU A 139 10.02 10.51 2.00
C LEU A 139 8.80 11.05 2.75
N ARG A 140 8.87 11.03 4.09
CA ARG A 140 7.78 11.43 4.96
C ARG A 140 7.51 12.93 4.92
N ARG A 141 8.58 13.74 4.90
CA ARG A 141 8.50 15.21 4.90
C ARG A 141 7.90 15.75 3.61
N GLU A 142 8.31 15.25 2.45
CA GLU A 142 7.72 15.69 1.17
C GLU A 142 6.27 15.22 1.01
N ARG A 143 5.91 14.02 1.49
CA ARG A 143 4.52 13.54 1.52
C ARG A 143 3.60 14.40 2.39
N ILE A 144 4.06 14.81 3.58
CA ILE A 144 3.31 15.73 4.45
C ILE A 144 3.11 17.07 3.74
N LYS A 145 4.17 17.65 3.18
CA LYS A 145 4.11 18.91 2.42
C LYS A 145 3.18 18.84 1.20
N LYS A 146 3.17 17.72 0.46
CA LYS A 146 2.26 17.50 -0.68
C LYS A 146 0.79 17.45 -0.21
N LEU A 147 0.52 16.79 0.91
CA LEU A 147 -0.81 16.77 1.52
C LEU A 147 -1.24 18.16 2.01
N GLU A 148 -0.38 18.88 2.73
CA GLU A 148 -0.64 20.24 3.22
C GLU A 148 -0.99 21.18 2.04
N SER A 149 -0.18 21.16 0.96
CA SER A 149 -0.45 21.94 -0.25
C SER A 149 -1.79 21.60 -0.93
N LEU A 150 -2.25 20.36 -0.86
CA LEU A 150 -3.54 19.96 -1.45
C LEU A 150 -4.71 20.43 -0.57
N LEU A 151 -4.58 20.35 0.75
CA LEU A 151 -5.58 20.86 1.69
C LEU A 151 -5.71 22.40 1.61
N GLU A 152 -4.60 23.11 1.43
CA GLU A 152 -4.60 24.57 1.20
C GLU A 152 -5.28 24.96 -0.13
N GLN A 153 -5.02 24.21 -1.20
CA GLN A 153 -5.64 24.45 -2.52
C GLN A 153 -7.14 24.11 -2.54
N GLY A 154 -7.54 23.04 -1.84
CA GLY A 154 -8.91 22.51 -1.86
C GLY A 154 -9.95 23.31 -1.08
N LYS A 155 -9.55 24.29 -0.25
CA LYS A 155 -10.42 25.07 0.67
C LYS A 155 -11.21 24.28 1.73
N ASP A 156 -11.10 22.95 1.77
CA ASP A 156 -11.84 22.09 2.72
C ASP A 156 -10.93 21.50 3.81
N ALA A 157 -11.03 22.06 5.02
CA ALA A 157 -10.26 21.65 6.19
C ALA A 157 -10.79 20.36 6.89
N GLY A 158 -11.63 19.57 6.23
CA GLY A 158 -12.39 18.47 6.84
C GLY A 158 -12.44 17.14 6.09
N LEU A 159 -11.81 17.01 4.92
CA LEU A 159 -11.84 15.77 4.13
C LEU A 159 -10.77 14.76 4.60
N PRO A 160 -11.11 13.46 4.71
CA PRO A 160 -10.15 12.44 5.11
C PRO A 160 -9.11 12.23 4.00
N MET A 161 -7.83 12.42 4.32
CA MET A 161 -6.72 12.35 3.37
C MET A 161 -5.48 11.71 4.01
N ILE A 162 -4.60 11.12 3.18
CA ILE A 162 -3.41 10.39 3.64
C ILE A 162 -2.17 10.92 2.91
N ALA A 163 -1.10 11.16 3.66
CA ALA A 163 0.19 11.59 3.13
C ALA A 163 1.00 10.39 2.60
N ASP A 164 0.55 9.82 1.48
CA ASP A 164 1.24 8.76 0.72
C ASP A 164 1.67 9.29 -0.68
N GLY A 165 1.99 8.39 -1.62
CA GLY A 165 2.41 8.73 -2.99
C GLY A 165 3.91 8.96 -3.16
N VAL A 166 4.33 9.39 -4.34
CA VAL A 166 5.74 9.66 -4.68
C VAL A 166 6.26 10.89 -3.93
N ALA A 167 7.45 10.76 -3.33
CA ALA A 167 8.20 11.89 -2.77
C ALA A 167 9.29 12.37 -3.73
N GLY A 168 9.36 13.70 -3.93
CA GLY A 168 10.45 14.35 -4.65
C GLY A 168 10.52 13.98 -6.14
N GLU A 169 9.41 14.12 -6.87
CA GLU A 169 9.36 13.92 -8.33
C GLU A 169 10.50 14.68 -9.04
N ASP A 170 10.75 15.95 -8.66
CA ASP A 170 11.84 16.78 -9.19
C ASP A 170 13.26 16.24 -8.91
N VAL A 171 13.45 15.42 -7.87
CA VAL A 171 14.77 14.92 -7.43
C VAL A 171 15.16 13.63 -8.16
N VAL A 172 14.18 12.83 -8.61
CA VAL A 172 14.43 11.53 -9.23
C VAL A 172 14.47 11.61 -10.77
N HIS A 173 13.88 12.66 -11.37
CA HIS A 173 13.77 12.85 -12.82
C HIS A 173 14.84 13.80 -13.41
N HIS A 174 15.98 13.93 -12.73
CA HIS A 174 17.16 14.63 -13.26
C HIS A 174 18.32 13.67 -13.50
N THR A 175 18.48 13.23 -14.75
CA THR A 175 19.65 12.48 -15.23
C THR A 175 20.99 13.20 -15.03
N SER A 176 21.01 14.52 -14.81
CA SER A 176 22.22 15.24 -14.39
C SER A 176 22.65 14.93 -12.95
N ALA A 177 21.72 14.66 -12.03
CA ALA A 177 22.04 14.24 -10.66
C ALA A 177 22.70 12.86 -10.62
N LEU A 178 22.30 11.96 -11.54
CA LEU A 178 22.92 10.65 -11.76
C LEU A 178 24.40 10.73 -12.20
N GLN A 179 24.83 11.82 -12.83
CA GLN A 179 26.26 12.07 -13.13
C GLN A 179 26.96 12.88 -12.01
N SER A 180 26.23 13.75 -11.31
CA SER A 180 26.79 14.60 -10.26
C SER A 180 27.20 13.84 -9.00
N LEU A 181 26.56 12.70 -8.70
CA LEU A 181 26.82 11.93 -7.47
C LEU A 181 28.14 11.13 -7.48
N CYS A 182 28.90 11.16 -8.58
CA CYS A 182 30.09 10.32 -8.78
C CYS A 182 31.43 11.10 -8.89
N ASN A 183 31.44 12.43 -8.77
CA ASN A 183 32.53 13.26 -9.31
C ASN A 183 33.25 14.22 -8.35
N ASP A 184 33.04 14.17 -7.02
CA ASP A 184 33.75 15.10 -6.10
C ASP A 184 34.05 14.50 -4.71
N GLU A 185 35.08 13.65 -4.65
CA GLU A 185 35.51 12.93 -3.43
C GLU A 185 35.83 13.86 -2.25
N ALA A 186 36.34 15.07 -2.52
CA ALA A 186 36.72 16.04 -1.49
C ALA A 186 35.52 16.80 -0.88
N ALA A 187 34.43 16.94 -1.63
CA ALA A 187 33.16 17.45 -1.10
C ALA A 187 32.45 16.37 -0.29
N GLN A 188 32.41 15.14 -0.83
CA GLN A 188 31.82 13.96 -0.18
C GLN A 188 32.44 13.70 1.19
N ALA A 189 33.78 13.68 1.33
CA ALA A 189 34.43 13.44 2.63
C ALA A 189 34.05 14.48 3.70
N LYS A 190 33.75 15.72 3.31
CA LYS A 190 33.40 16.81 4.24
C LYS A 190 31.90 16.80 4.58
N GLU A 191 31.05 16.51 3.59
CA GLU A 191 29.63 16.24 3.84
C GLU A 191 29.42 14.98 4.66
N GLU A 192 30.22 13.93 4.46
CA GLU A 192 30.17 12.70 5.26
C GLU A 192 30.52 12.97 6.73
N GLN A 193 31.50 13.82 7.02
CA GLN A 193 31.90 14.14 8.39
C GLN A 193 30.84 15.01 9.12
N ASP A 194 30.26 16.00 8.44
CA ASP A 194 29.11 16.76 8.95
C ASP A 194 27.82 15.92 9.05
N ALA A 195 27.62 14.97 8.11
CA ALA A 195 26.52 14.03 8.13
C ALA A 195 26.71 12.97 9.21
N GLU A 196 27.92 12.53 9.53
CA GLU A 196 28.23 11.59 10.61
C GLU A 196 27.91 12.22 11.96
N THR A 197 28.33 13.48 12.16
CA THR A 197 27.99 14.28 13.34
C THR A 197 26.48 14.51 13.48
N LYS A 198 25.75 14.71 12.37
CA LYS A 198 24.27 14.73 12.36
C LYS A 198 23.63 13.34 12.52
N ARG A 199 24.27 12.27 12.06
CA ARG A 199 23.81 10.87 12.13
C ARG A 199 23.87 10.33 13.56
N GLU A 200 24.80 10.80 14.38
CA GLU A 200 24.78 10.55 15.84
C GLU A 200 23.65 11.31 16.54
N ALA A 201 23.35 12.54 16.12
CA ALA A 201 22.23 13.34 16.63
C ALA A 201 20.84 12.88 16.13
N SER A 202 20.76 11.87 15.25
CA SER A 202 19.54 11.39 14.59
C SER A 202 19.03 10.03 15.15
N ALA A 203 19.62 9.53 16.24
CA ALA A 203 19.13 8.34 16.91
C ALA A 203 17.78 8.59 17.60
N LEU A 204 16.82 7.69 17.38
CA LEU A 204 15.60 7.62 18.18
C LEU A 204 15.96 7.24 19.62
N LEU A 205 15.22 7.79 20.59
CA LEU A 205 15.31 7.36 21.98
C LEU A 205 14.65 5.98 22.15
N GLY A 206 13.66 5.65 21.29
CA GLY A 206 13.01 4.35 21.18
C GLY A 206 13.54 3.50 20.01
N PHE A 207 12.93 2.33 19.83
CA PHE A 207 13.24 1.44 18.71
C PHE A 207 12.03 1.32 17.79
N ARG A 208 12.29 1.22 16.48
CA ARG A 208 11.32 0.80 15.46
C ARG A 208 11.67 -0.59 14.93
N SER A 209 10.71 -1.28 14.35
CA SER A 209 10.93 -2.54 13.62
C SER A 209 10.97 -2.26 12.12
N CYS A 210 11.96 -2.80 11.42
CA CYS A 210 12.13 -2.58 9.98
C CYS A 210 10.98 -3.22 9.18
N TYR A 211 10.37 -2.47 8.25
CA TYR A 211 9.30 -2.97 7.39
C TYR A 211 9.71 -4.25 6.61
N THR A 212 10.89 -4.25 5.99
CA THR A 212 11.45 -5.40 5.26
C THR A 212 11.87 -6.54 6.20
N CYS A 213 12.98 -6.39 6.95
CA CYS A 213 13.61 -7.52 7.66
C CYS A 213 13.14 -7.72 9.11
N LYS A 214 12.18 -6.94 9.60
CA LYS A 214 11.62 -6.95 10.97
C LYS A 214 12.60 -6.67 12.13
N ALA A 215 13.90 -6.58 11.87
CA ALA A 215 14.92 -6.23 12.85
C ALA A 215 14.63 -4.87 13.52
N ARG A 216 14.93 -4.78 14.82
CA ARG A 216 14.79 -3.53 15.59
C ARG A 216 15.96 -2.59 15.29
N PHE A 217 15.67 -1.29 15.19
CA PHE A 217 16.64 -0.24 14.92
C PHE A 217 16.25 1.08 15.58
N GLU A 218 17.24 1.94 15.81
CA GLU A 218 17.09 3.27 16.42
C GLU A 218 17.60 4.41 15.51
N LYS A 219 18.57 4.13 14.63
CA LYS A 219 19.11 5.10 13.66
C LYS A 219 18.25 5.17 12.40
N ILE A 220 17.63 6.31 12.15
CA ILE A 220 16.82 6.57 10.94
C ILE A 220 17.71 6.82 9.72
N HIS A 221 17.24 6.41 8.54
CA HIS A 221 17.86 6.74 7.26
C HIS A 221 17.37 8.10 6.76
N HIS A 222 18.23 8.88 6.08
CA HIS A 222 17.87 10.23 5.62
C HIS A 222 16.60 10.25 4.74
N PHE A 223 16.36 9.18 3.97
CA PHE A 223 15.16 9.04 3.14
C PHE A 223 14.00 8.29 3.81
N TYR A 224 14.24 7.21 4.57
CA TYR A 224 13.19 6.31 5.09
C TYR A 224 13.17 6.26 6.64
N ASP A 225 11.99 6.40 7.25
CA ASP A 225 11.80 6.22 8.70
C ASP A 225 11.41 4.78 9.12
N GLN A 226 11.06 3.92 8.16
CA GLN A 226 10.51 2.57 8.42
C GLN A 226 11.45 1.42 8.03
N LEU A 227 12.64 1.73 7.51
CA LEU A 227 13.66 0.74 7.14
C LEU A 227 14.89 0.91 8.05
N CYS A 228 15.43 -0.20 8.56
CA CYS A 228 16.73 -0.14 9.24
C CYS A 228 17.83 0.24 8.22
N PRO A 229 18.97 0.82 8.66
CA PRO A 229 19.97 1.38 7.75
C PRO A 229 20.38 0.46 6.59
N ARG A 230 20.62 -0.84 6.86
CA ARG A 230 20.96 -1.83 5.81
C ARG A 230 19.87 -2.02 4.76
N CYS A 231 18.60 -2.11 5.17
CA CYS A 231 17.49 -2.26 4.23
C CYS A 231 17.16 -0.94 3.54
N ALA A 232 17.34 0.20 4.23
CA ALA A 232 17.16 1.53 3.68
C ALA A 232 18.14 1.80 2.53
N GLU A 233 19.43 1.51 2.73
CA GLU A 233 20.49 1.65 1.72
C GLU A 233 20.21 0.80 0.48
N LEU A 234 19.81 -0.46 0.67
CA LEU A 234 19.43 -1.34 -0.44
C LEU A 234 18.21 -0.79 -1.21
N ASN A 235 17.16 -0.33 -0.53
CA ASN A 235 16.01 0.22 -1.24
C ASN A 235 16.38 1.53 -1.95
N PHE A 236 17.15 2.42 -1.30
CA PHE A 236 17.55 3.71 -1.86
C PHE A 236 18.40 3.53 -3.13
N SER A 237 19.45 2.71 -3.08
CA SER A 237 20.26 2.39 -4.27
C SER A 237 19.43 1.74 -5.37
N LYS A 238 18.50 0.84 -5.03
CA LYS A 238 17.58 0.23 -6.01
C LYS A 238 16.61 1.24 -6.66
N ARG A 239 16.24 2.36 -6.03
CA ARG A 239 15.46 3.44 -6.69
C ARG A 239 16.14 3.94 -7.96
N PHE A 240 17.47 3.94 -8.00
CA PHE A 240 18.28 4.45 -9.12
C PHE A 240 18.85 3.35 -10.02
N GLN A 241 18.48 2.09 -9.78
CA GLN A 241 18.89 0.97 -10.63
C GLN A 241 18.38 1.14 -12.06
N THR A 242 19.26 0.86 -13.03
CA THR A 242 18.97 0.91 -14.46
C THR A 242 19.80 -0.15 -15.21
N SER A 243 19.58 -0.27 -16.51
CA SER A 243 20.35 -1.10 -17.44
C SER A 243 20.30 -0.48 -18.84
N ASP A 244 21.21 -0.85 -19.74
CA ASP A 244 21.12 -0.43 -21.15
C ASP A 244 20.07 -1.27 -21.89
N LEU A 245 18.88 -0.69 -22.08
CA LEU A 245 17.77 -1.30 -22.82
C LEU A 245 17.63 -0.72 -24.24
N ARG A 246 18.64 -0.04 -24.79
CA ARG A 246 18.58 0.48 -26.16
C ARG A 246 18.34 -0.66 -27.16
N GLY A 247 17.36 -0.45 -28.04
CA GLY A 247 16.93 -1.46 -29.02
C GLY A 247 16.09 -2.61 -28.44
N LYS A 248 15.74 -2.58 -27.14
CA LYS A 248 14.76 -3.50 -26.53
C LYS A 248 13.35 -2.90 -26.61
N VAL A 249 12.34 -3.78 -26.70
CA VAL A 249 10.92 -3.40 -26.67
C VAL A 249 10.24 -3.99 -25.44
N ALA A 250 9.52 -3.15 -24.69
CA ALA A 250 8.79 -3.53 -23.50
C ALA A 250 7.28 -3.29 -23.64
N LEU A 251 6.46 -4.27 -23.30
CA LEU A 251 5.01 -4.11 -23.11
C LEU A 251 4.74 -3.93 -21.62
N ILE A 252 4.05 -2.86 -21.23
CA ILE A 252 3.63 -2.63 -19.84
C ILE A 252 2.15 -2.28 -19.77
N THR A 253 1.44 -3.00 -18.89
CA THR A 253 -0.01 -2.82 -18.71
C THR A 253 -0.34 -1.92 -17.53
N GLY A 254 -1.39 -1.10 -17.64
CA GLY A 254 -1.82 -0.20 -16.56
C GLY A 254 -0.88 0.99 -16.35
N ALA A 255 -0.28 1.51 -17.43
CA ALA A 255 0.83 2.47 -17.40
C ALA A 255 0.45 3.94 -17.09
N ARG A 256 -0.85 4.24 -16.93
CA ARG A 256 -1.36 5.62 -16.78
C ARG A 256 -0.91 6.32 -15.49
N VAL A 257 -0.85 5.59 -14.38
CA VAL A 257 -0.70 6.16 -13.03
C VAL A 257 0.12 5.25 -12.11
N LYS A 258 0.55 5.81 -10.98
CA LYS A 258 1.24 5.12 -9.88
C LYS A 258 2.41 4.25 -10.38
N ILE A 259 2.50 3.01 -9.90
CA ILE A 259 3.56 2.04 -10.18
C ILE A 259 3.76 1.81 -11.69
N GLY A 260 2.67 1.73 -12.46
CA GLY A 260 2.73 1.49 -13.90
C GLY A 260 3.38 2.64 -14.66
N PHE A 261 3.04 3.88 -14.29
CA PHE A 261 3.65 5.08 -14.83
C PHE A 261 5.16 5.14 -14.51
N GLN A 262 5.51 4.95 -13.24
CA GLN A 262 6.92 4.98 -12.79
C GLN A 262 7.75 3.85 -13.41
N SER A 263 7.17 2.67 -13.62
CA SER A 263 7.83 1.55 -14.31
C SER A 263 8.03 1.83 -15.80
N ALA A 264 7.03 2.41 -16.48
CA ALA A 264 7.14 2.82 -17.87
C ALA A 264 8.22 3.89 -18.07
N VAL A 265 8.23 4.93 -17.22
CA VAL A 265 9.28 5.97 -17.18
C VAL A 265 10.67 5.33 -17.00
N LYS A 266 10.86 4.43 -16.03
CA LYS A 266 12.15 3.75 -15.83
C LYS A 266 12.63 2.96 -17.04
N LEU A 267 11.73 2.25 -17.73
CA LEU A 267 12.05 1.54 -18.97
C LEU A 267 12.42 2.50 -20.12
N LEU A 268 11.71 3.63 -20.23
CA LEU A 268 11.98 4.68 -21.21
C LEU A 268 13.33 5.37 -20.95
N LEU A 269 13.67 5.70 -19.70
CA LEU A 269 14.95 6.31 -19.34
C LEU A 269 16.12 5.32 -19.48
N ALA A 270 15.89 4.03 -19.27
CA ALA A 270 16.82 2.95 -19.59
C ALA A 270 17.04 2.72 -21.11
N GLY A 271 16.30 3.40 -21.99
CA GLY A 271 16.49 3.36 -23.44
C GLY A 271 15.57 2.41 -24.22
N ALA A 272 14.63 1.72 -23.57
CA ALA A 272 13.68 0.82 -24.24
C ALA A 272 12.64 1.59 -25.08
N ALA A 273 12.11 0.95 -26.12
CA ALA A 273 10.80 1.32 -26.66
C ALA A 273 9.70 0.71 -25.78
N VAL A 274 8.65 1.46 -25.47
CA VAL A 274 7.60 1.06 -24.52
C VAL A 274 6.21 1.13 -25.18
N ILE A 275 5.59 -0.04 -25.28
CA ILE A 275 4.17 -0.23 -25.57
C ILE A 275 3.43 -0.17 -24.23
N ALA A 276 2.73 0.92 -23.98
CA ALA A 276 2.01 1.20 -22.74
C ALA A 276 0.50 0.99 -22.93
N THR A 277 -0.16 0.21 -22.07
CA THR A 277 -1.63 0.05 -22.13
C THR A 277 -2.36 0.64 -20.92
N THR A 278 -3.58 1.12 -21.16
CA THR A 278 -4.44 1.82 -20.18
C THR A 278 -5.89 1.82 -20.67
N ARG A 279 -6.88 2.00 -19.79
CA ARG A 279 -8.28 2.29 -20.21
C ARG A 279 -8.48 3.71 -20.74
N PHE A 280 -7.61 4.64 -20.33
CA PHE A 280 -7.67 6.07 -20.64
C PHE A 280 -6.33 6.48 -21.29
N PRO A 281 -6.20 6.36 -22.62
CA PRO A 281 -4.96 6.63 -23.35
C PRO A 281 -4.62 8.13 -23.45
N THR A 282 -5.60 9.01 -23.55
CA THR A 282 -5.39 10.47 -23.66
C THR A 282 -4.88 11.06 -22.33
N ASP A 283 -5.48 10.67 -21.20
CA ASP A 283 -4.98 11.07 -19.86
C ASP A 283 -3.57 10.49 -19.59
N ALA A 284 -3.26 9.29 -20.08
CA ALA A 284 -1.90 8.75 -20.00
C ALA A 284 -0.91 9.58 -20.83
N ALA A 285 -1.27 9.93 -22.07
CA ALA A 285 -0.43 10.70 -22.97
C ALA A 285 -0.06 12.07 -22.40
N GLU A 286 -1.00 12.76 -21.77
CA GLU A 286 -0.72 14.02 -21.06
C GLU A 286 0.25 13.85 -19.90
N ARG A 287 0.07 12.83 -19.06
CA ARG A 287 0.97 12.56 -17.92
C ARG A 287 2.39 12.28 -18.37
N PHE A 288 2.57 11.50 -19.45
CA PHE A 288 3.90 11.29 -20.03
C PHE A 288 4.45 12.56 -20.70
N ALA A 289 3.61 13.37 -21.33
CA ALA A 289 4.01 14.62 -21.99
C ALA A 289 4.29 15.78 -21.03
N GLN A 290 3.88 15.67 -19.75
CA GLN A 290 4.24 16.57 -18.65
C GLN A 290 5.51 16.15 -17.90
N HIS A 291 6.03 14.94 -18.15
CA HIS A 291 7.23 14.44 -17.48
C HIS A 291 8.47 15.28 -17.85
N PRO A 292 9.34 15.68 -16.89
CA PRO A 292 10.49 16.56 -17.18
C PRO A 292 11.42 16.04 -18.29
N GLU A 293 11.63 14.72 -18.35
CA GLU A 293 12.49 14.07 -19.35
C GLU A 293 11.74 13.63 -20.62
N TYR A 294 10.49 14.05 -20.86
CA TYR A 294 9.66 13.64 -22.01
C TYR A 294 10.38 13.69 -23.36
N GLU A 295 11.12 14.77 -23.62
CA GLU A 295 11.88 14.99 -24.86
C GLU A 295 12.94 13.89 -25.13
N THR A 296 13.41 13.18 -24.10
CA THR A 296 14.40 12.09 -24.22
C THR A 296 13.80 10.76 -24.71
N PHE A 297 12.47 10.63 -24.65
CA PHE A 297 11.81 9.32 -24.84
C PHE A 297 10.50 9.34 -25.64
N LYS A 298 9.94 10.52 -25.98
CA LYS A 298 8.65 10.66 -26.68
C LYS A 298 8.51 9.75 -27.91
N ASP A 299 9.54 9.65 -28.75
CA ASP A 299 9.52 8.86 -29.99
C ASP A 299 9.57 7.33 -29.74
N ARG A 300 9.85 6.93 -28.49
CA ARG A 300 9.95 5.53 -28.04
C ARG A 300 8.73 5.07 -27.24
N LEU A 301 7.75 5.93 -27.00
CA LEU A 301 6.52 5.62 -26.28
C LEU A 301 5.33 5.44 -27.24
N GLN A 302 4.64 4.30 -27.16
CA GLN A 302 3.37 4.05 -27.86
C GLN A 302 2.29 3.72 -26.84
N ILE A 303 1.16 4.44 -26.86
CA ILE A 303 0.09 4.28 -25.87
C ILE A 303 -1.13 3.66 -26.55
N PHE A 304 -1.72 2.63 -25.91
CA PHE A 304 -2.90 1.93 -26.39
C PHE A 304 -4.01 1.89 -25.34
N GLY A 305 -5.22 2.23 -25.79
CA GLY A 305 -6.43 2.24 -24.99
C GLY A 305 -7.10 0.86 -24.97
N ILE A 306 -6.85 0.03 -23.95
CA ILE A 306 -7.44 -1.31 -23.79
C ILE A 306 -8.15 -1.44 -22.43
N ASP A 307 -9.35 -2.03 -22.41
CA ASP A 307 -10.05 -2.47 -21.20
C ASP A 307 -10.00 -4.01 -21.13
N PHE A 308 -9.31 -4.56 -20.13
CA PHE A 308 -9.11 -6.01 -19.98
C PHE A 308 -10.35 -6.80 -19.52
N ARG A 309 -11.49 -6.12 -19.36
CA ARG A 309 -12.80 -6.77 -19.22
C ARG A 309 -13.36 -7.20 -20.58
N ASP A 310 -12.89 -6.58 -21.66
CA ASP A 310 -13.16 -6.99 -23.04
C ASP A 310 -11.99 -7.83 -23.57
N LEU A 311 -12.08 -9.14 -23.37
CA LEU A 311 -11.07 -10.09 -23.82
C LEU A 311 -11.01 -10.21 -25.35
N VAL A 312 -12.08 -9.86 -26.09
CA VAL A 312 -12.06 -9.92 -27.56
C VAL A 312 -11.26 -8.74 -28.12
N HIS A 313 -11.42 -7.55 -27.53
CA HIS A 313 -10.59 -6.39 -27.88
C HIS A 313 -9.13 -6.56 -27.46
N LEU A 314 -8.87 -7.33 -26.39
CA LEU A 314 -7.52 -7.77 -26.05
C LEU A 314 -6.92 -8.70 -27.11
N GLU A 315 -7.64 -9.70 -27.61
CA GLU A 315 -7.16 -10.59 -28.68
C GLU A 315 -6.88 -9.81 -29.98
N GLN A 316 -7.75 -8.86 -30.36
CA GLN A 316 -7.51 -7.94 -31.47
C GLN A 316 -6.23 -7.10 -31.28
N PHE A 317 -5.95 -6.65 -30.06
CA PHE A 317 -4.71 -5.95 -29.73
C PHE A 317 -3.49 -6.89 -29.82
N MET A 318 -3.63 -8.18 -29.48
CA MET A 318 -2.57 -9.17 -29.70
C MET A 318 -2.28 -9.41 -31.19
N ASP A 319 -3.31 -9.51 -32.03
CA ASP A 319 -3.17 -9.63 -33.48
C ASP A 319 -2.45 -8.40 -34.08
N PHE A 320 -2.85 -7.20 -33.67
CA PHE A 320 -2.19 -5.96 -34.06
C PHE A 320 -0.73 -5.94 -33.60
N VAL A 321 -0.42 -6.29 -32.35
CA VAL A 321 0.95 -6.30 -31.82
C VAL A 321 1.84 -7.31 -32.57
N LEU A 322 1.34 -8.53 -32.80
CA LEU A 322 2.06 -9.59 -33.53
C LEU A 322 2.40 -9.21 -34.99
N THR A 323 1.54 -8.41 -35.60
CA THR A 323 1.68 -7.91 -36.98
C THR A 323 2.57 -6.67 -37.05
N ARG A 324 2.37 -5.71 -36.13
CA ARG A 324 2.96 -4.37 -36.19
C ARG A 324 4.39 -4.29 -35.65
N TYR A 325 4.76 -5.19 -34.74
CA TYR A 325 6.06 -5.19 -34.08
C TYR A 325 6.88 -6.43 -34.48
N SER A 326 8.17 -6.21 -34.78
CA SER A 326 9.12 -7.26 -35.13
C SER A 326 9.92 -7.81 -33.95
N ARG A 327 9.74 -7.22 -32.75
CA ARG A 327 10.50 -7.54 -31.54
C ARG A 327 9.68 -7.25 -30.29
N LEU A 328 9.76 -8.14 -29.31
CA LEU A 328 9.40 -7.90 -27.91
C LEU A 328 10.49 -8.52 -27.03
N ASP A 329 10.86 -7.85 -25.93
CA ASP A 329 11.91 -8.31 -25.02
C ASP A 329 11.43 -8.38 -23.56
N ILE A 330 10.52 -7.50 -23.15
CA ILE A 330 10.03 -7.39 -21.77
C ILE A 330 8.49 -7.33 -21.77
N ILE A 331 7.84 -8.04 -20.85
CA ILE A 331 6.40 -7.87 -20.55
C ILE A 331 6.24 -7.62 -19.04
N ILE A 332 5.58 -6.52 -18.68
CA ILE A 332 5.25 -6.16 -17.29
C ILE A 332 3.73 -6.17 -17.13
N HIS A 333 3.20 -7.22 -16.51
CA HIS A 333 1.78 -7.34 -16.16
C HIS A 333 1.50 -6.59 -14.86
N ASN A 334 1.40 -5.26 -14.96
CA ASN A 334 1.15 -4.34 -13.85
C ASN A 334 -0.33 -4.00 -13.66
N ALA A 335 -1.16 -4.02 -14.72
CA ALA A 335 -2.59 -3.76 -14.60
C ALA A 335 -3.24 -4.75 -13.64
N CYS A 336 -3.91 -4.22 -12.62
CA CYS A 336 -4.54 -5.00 -11.56
C CYS A 336 -5.74 -4.26 -11.00
N GLN A 337 -6.84 -4.97 -10.78
CA GLN A 337 -7.91 -4.55 -9.90
C GLN A 337 -7.67 -5.10 -8.50
N THR A 338 -7.26 -4.22 -7.58
CA THR A 338 -7.36 -4.45 -6.13
C THR A 338 -8.74 -3.96 -5.69
N ILE A 339 -8.99 -2.65 -5.72
CA ILE A 339 -10.31 -2.10 -5.40
C ILE A 339 -11.17 -1.91 -6.64
N ARG A 340 -12.38 -2.48 -6.64
CA ARG A 340 -13.38 -2.17 -7.66
C ARG A 340 -13.92 -0.76 -7.46
N ARG A 341 -13.87 0.04 -8.52
CA ARG A 341 -14.47 1.38 -8.59
C ARG A 341 -15.62 1.35 -9.61
N PRO A 342 -16.80 1.92 -9.31
CA PRO A 342 -17.94 1.95 -10.23
C PRO A 342 -17.72 2.95 -11.38
N PRO A 343 -18.57 2.93 -12.43
CA PRO A 343 -18.56 3.91 -13.53
C PRO A 343 -18.35 5.37 -13.12
N LYS A 344 -19.10 5.87 -12.13
CA LYS A 344 -19.05 7.26 -11.64
C LYS A 344 -17.65 7.72 -11.22
N TYR A 345 -16.83 6.83 -10.66
CA TYR A 345 -15.44 7.15 -10.28
C TYR A 345 -14.58 7.58 -11.49
N TYR A 346 -14.87 7.07 -12.68
CA TYR A 346 -14.11 7.32 -13.90
C TYR A 346 -14.72 8.39 -14.82
N GLU A 347 -15.92 8.90 -14.52
CA GLU A 347 -16.68 9.79 -15.42
C GLU A 347 -15.87 11.02 -15.86
N HIS A 348 -15.15 11.65 -14.92
CA HIS A 348 -14.26 12.80 -15.17
C HIS A 348 -13.14 12.51 -16.19
N LEU A 349 -12.68 11.26 -16.31
CA LEU A 349 -11.70 10.86 -17.33
C LEU A 349 -12.38 10.63 -18.69
N VAL A 350 -13.58 10.06 -18.70
CA VAL A 350 -14.28 9.67 -19.93
C VAL A 350 -14.68 10.89 -20.75
N GLN A 351 -15.15 11.96 -20.10
CA GLN A 351 -15.44 13.24 -20.78
C GLN A 351 -14.24 13.73 -21.62
N LYS A 352 -13.02 13.54 -21.10
CA LYS A 352 -11.78 13.94 -21.77
C LYS A 352 -11.39 13.03 -22.94
N GLU A 353 -11.52 11.72 -22.76
CA GLU A 353 -11.27 10.69 -23.79
C GLU A 353 -12.30 10.73 -24.94
N MET A 354 -13.38 11.50 -24.80
CA MET A 354 -14.38 11.75 -25.84
C MET A 354 -14.14 13.05 -26.64
N LEU A 355 -13.21 13.91 -26.22
CA LEU A 355 -12.86 15.11 -26.98
C LEU A 355 -12.14 14.72 -28.29
N SER A 356 -12.29 15.54 -29.34
CA SER A 356 -11.57 15.29 -30.58
C SER A 356 -10.08 15.58 -30.40
N LEU A 357 -9.22 14.75 -30.99
CA LEU A 357 -7.77 14.80 -30.74
C LEU A 357 -7.14 16.14 -31.15
N GLU A 358 -7.74 16.82 -32.12
CA GLU A 358 -7.35 18.14 -32.59
C GLU A 358 -7.43 19.21 -31.49
N GLN A 359 -8.24 18.99 -30.45
CA GLN A 359 -8.36 19.88 -29.28
C GLN A 359 -7.25 19.64 -28.24
N SER A 360 -6.56 18.50 -28.30
CA SER A 360 -5.46 18.18 -27.39
C SER A 360 -4.15 18.91 -27.77
N PRO A 361 -3.25 19.18 -26.81
CA PRO A 361 -1.91 19.71 -27.10
C PRO A 361 -1.11 18.84 -28.10
N LYS A 362 -0.26 19.45 -28.94
CA LYS A 362 0.46 18.74 -30.02
C LYS A 362 1.30 17.54 -29.57
N ASN A 363 1.93 17.62 -28.40
CA ASN A 363 2.67 16.51 -27.78
C ASN A 363 1.76 15.31 -27.44
N VAL A 364 0.52 15.56 -27.02
CA VAL A 364 -0.51 14.52 -26.82
C VAL A 364 -0.95 13.92 -28.15
N GLN A 365 -1.19 14.76 -29.17
CA GLN A 365 -1.58 14.30 -30.51
C GLN A 365 -0.56 13.31 -31.11
N LEU A 366 0.75 13.61 -30.97
CA LEU A 366 1.83 12.74 -31.43
C LEU A 366 1.81 11.36 -30.76
N LEU A 367 1.59 11.29 -29.44
CA LEU A 367 1.52 10.02 -28.70
C LEU A 367 0.29 9.17 -29.06
N MET A 368 -0.78 9.78 -29.59
CA MET A 368 -2.03 9.10 -29.94
C MET A 368 -2.07 8.52 -31.35
N HIS A 369 -1.07 8.79 -32.20
CA HIS A 369 -1.01 8.24 -33.58
C HIS A 369 -1.15 6.71 -33.62
N HIS A 370 -0.44 5.99 -32.75
CA HIS A 370 -0.52 4.52 -32.68
C HIS A 370 -1.88 4.00 -32.20
N GLN A 371 -2.55 4.74 -31.31
CA GLN A 371 -3.91 4.42 -30.89
C GLN A 371 -4.91 4.61 -32.04
N GLN A 372 -4.75 5.65 -32.86
CA GLN A 372 -5.57 5.86 -34.06
C GLN A 372 -5.32 4.80 -35.14
N GLU A 373 -4.07 4.37 -35.32
CA GLU A 373 -3.67 3.26 -36.20
C GLU A 373 -4.40 1.96 -35.78
N PHE A 374 -4.34 1.61 -34.48
CA PHE A 374 -5.01 0.43 -33.93
C PHE A 374 -6.55 0.53 -34.04
N GLN A 375 -7.15 1.67 -33.71
CA GLN A 375 -8.60 1.87 -33.87
C GLN A 375 -9.06 1.73 -35.33
N SER A 376 -8.24 2.16 -36.29
CA SER A 376 -8.52 2.01 -37.71
C SER A 376 -8.44 0.54 -38.14
N HIS A 377 -7.43 -0.19 -37.66
CA HIS A 377 -7.26 -1.63 -37.91
C HIS A 377 -8.43 -2.46 -37.35
N VAL A 378 -8.87 -2.21 -36.12
CA VAL A 378 -10.03 -2.90 -35.53
C VAL A 378 -11.31 -2.64 -36.35
N LYS A 379 -11.50 -1.40 -36.83
CA LYS A 379 -12.65 -1.06 -37.68
C LYS A 379 -12.63 -1.77 -39.04
N SER A 380 -11.48 -1.92 -39.69
CA SER A 380 -11.41 -2.65 -40.97
C SER A 380 -11.73 -4.13 -40.80
N VAL A 381 -11.16 -4.78 -39.77
CA VAL A 381 -11.43 -6.21 -39.47
C VAL A 381 -12.91 -6.46 -39.12
N ALA A 382 -13.54 -5.52 -38.40
CA ALA A 382 -14.97 -5.62 -38.07
C ALA A 382 -15.88 -5.51 -39.31
N ILE A 383 -15.53 -4.66 -40.29
CA ILE A 383 -16.27 -4.50 -41.54
C ILE A 383 -16.17 -5.77 -42.41
N GLU A 384 -14.97 -6.35 -42.54
CA GLU A 384 -14.75 -7.59 -43.29
C GLU A 384 -15.54 -8.78 -42.69
N SER A 385 -15.60 -8.84 -41.35
CA SER A 385 -16.35 -9.88 -40.63
C SER A 385 -17.88 -9.71 -40.72
N GLY A 386 -18.36 -8.47 -40.82
CA GLY A 386 -19.78 -8.13 -40.85
C GLY A 386 -20.49 -8.39 -42.19
N ALA A 387 -19.75 -8.68 -43.27
CA ALA A 387 -20.31 -8.92 -44.59
C ALA A 387 -20.92 -10.34 -44.79
N ALA A 388 -20.84 -11.22 -43.77
CA ALA A 388 -21.07 -12.65 -43.93
C ALA A 388 -22.30 -13.25 -43.22
N THR A 389 -22.99 -12.54 -42.32
CA THR A 389 -24.11 -13.11 -41.53
C THR A 389 -25.28 -12.15 -41.26
N ASP A 390 -26.44 -12.75 -41.00
CA ASP A 390 -27.77 -12.13 -41.03
C ASP A 390 -27.99 -10.99 -40.01
N ALA A 391 -28.77 -9.98 -40.41
CA ALA A 391 -28.60 -8.60 -39.91
C ALA A 391 -29.29 -8.24 -38.58
N THR A 392 -29.84 -9.20 -37.82
CA THR A 392 -30.73 -8.91 -36.67
C THR A 392 -30.15 -9.19 -35.28
N ALA A 393 -29.13 -10.05 -35.17
CA ALA A 393 -28.46 -10.33 -33.89
C ALA A 393 -27.14 -9.55 -33.69
N THR A 394 -26.64 -8.92 -34.75
CA THR A 394 -25.26 -8.40 -34.83
C THR A 394 -25.09 -6.99 -34.23
N SER A 395 -26.18 -6.26 -34.00
CA SER A 395 -26.12 -4.82 -33.66
C SER A 395 -25.50 -4.51 -32.30
N THR A 396 -25.79 -5.29 -31.26
CA THR A 396 -25.23 -5.09 -29.90
C THR A 396 -23.77 -5.49 -29.80
N ALA A 397 -23.37 -6.58 -30.45
CA ALA A 397 -21.97 -6.98 -30.54
C ALA A 397 -21.15 -5.94 -31.31
N ALA A 398 -21.60 -5.54 -32.51
CA ALA A 398 -20.95 -4.52 -33.33
C ALA A 398 -20.84 -3.16 -32.61
N ALA A 399 -21.87 -2.75 -31.84
CA ALA A 399 -21.81 -1.54 -31.02
C ALA A 399 -20.74 -1.61 -29.92
N SER A 400 -20.58 -2.77 -29.26
CA SER A 400 -19.52 -2.98 -28.26
C SER A 400 -18.10 -2.93 -28.86
N PHE A 401 -17.94 -3.47 -30.08
CA PHE A 401 -16.68 -3.36 -30.83
C PHE A 401 -16.32 -1.92 -31.21
N ALA A 402 -17.32 -1.04 -31.40
CA ALA A 402 -17.11 0.36 -31.75
C ALA A 402 -16.80 1.28 -30.55
N MET A 403 -17.09 0.85 -29.31
CA MET A 403 -16.83 1.65 -28.10
C MET A 403 -15.34 1.74 -27.77
N SER A 404 -14.88 2.93 -27.38
CA SER A 404 -13.53 3.11 -26.83
C SER A 404 -13.39 2.39 -25.48
N SER A 405 -12.16 2.03 -25.13
CA SER A 405 -11.81 1.48 -23.80
C SER A 405 -12.19 2.40 -22.64
N ALA A 406 -12.15 3.72 -22.85
CA ALA A 406 -12.64 4.71 -21.90
C ALA A 406 -14.17 4.61 -21.72
N LEU A 407 -14.94 4.54 -22.82
CA LEU A 407 -16.40 4.37 -22.77
C LEU A 407 -16.80 3.02 -22.14
N LYS A 408 -16.04 1.94 -22.38
CA LYS A 408 -16.27 0.64 -21.73
C LYS A 408 -16.21 0.75 -20.20
N SER A 409 -15.44 1.68 -19.63
CA SER A 409 -15.43 1.96 -18.18
C SER A 409 -16.78 2.39 -17.60
N GLN A 410 -17.71 2.88 -18.45
CA GLN A 410 -19.03 3.36 -18.05
C GLN A 410 -20.13 2.30 -18.10
N VAL A 411 -19.83 1.07 -18.51
CA VAL A 411 -20.80 -0.03 -18.48
C VAL A 411 -21.03 -0.45 -17.02
N PRO A 412 -22.25 -0.31 -16.47
CA PRO A 412 -22.57 -0.81 -15.14
C PRO A 412 -22.60 -2.35 -15.15
N LEU A 413 -22.07 -2.96 -14.10
CA LEU A 413 -22.00 -4.43 -13.97
C LEU A 413 -22.78 -4.96 -12.77
N ILE A 414 -23.05 -4.13 -11.76
CA ILE A 414 -23.84 -4.48 -10.58
C ILE A 414 -24.87 -3.39 -10.27
N ALA A 415 -26.00 -3.76 -9.67
CA ALA A 415 -27.11 -2.83 -9.40
C ALA A 415 -26.75 -1.64 -8.48
N SER A 416 -25.68 -1.75 -7.68
CA SER A 416 -25.17 -0.66 -6.86
C SER A 416 -24.22 0.30 -7.59
N ASP A 417 -23.90 0.07 -8.88
CA ASP A 417 -23.09 1.00 -9.69
C ASP A 417 -23.82 2.31 -9.98
N GLU A 418 -25.15 2.34 -9.85
CA GLU A 418 -26.00 3.52 -10.05
C GLU A 418 -26.12 4.42 -8.80
N GLN A 419 -25.46 4.06 -7.69
CA GLN A 419 -25.72 4.69 -6.38
C GLN A 419 -24.63 5.66 -5.91
N ASP A 420 -25.13 6.77 -5.35
CA ASP A 420 -24.44 7.78 -4.54
C ASP A 420 -23.31 8.58 -5.22
N ALA A 421 -23.71 9.66 -5.90
CA ALA A 421 -22.79 10.67 -6.42
C ALA A 421 -22.02 11.43 -5.31
N SER A 422 -22.51 11.45 -4.06
CA SER A 422 -21.80 12.13 -2.95
C SER A 422 -20.55 11.37 -2.50
N ALA A 423 -20.48 10.07 -2.78
CA ALA A 423 -19.28 9.26 -2.55
C ALA A 423 -18.11 9.56 -3.51
N PHE A 424 -18.37 10.30 -4.60
CA PHE A 424 -17.39 10.65 -5.64
C PHE A 424 -17.48 12.15 -5.97
N PRO A 425 -17.10 13.04 -5.04
CA PRO A 425 -17.27 14.48 -5.21
C PRO A 425 -16.41 15.03 -6.36
N GLU A 426 -17.04 15.81 -7.24
CA GLU A 426 -16.44 16.27 -8.50
C GLU A 426 -15.27 17.25 -8.26
N GLY A 427 -14.18 17.06 -9.02
CA GLY A 427 -12.98 17.89 -8.95
C GLY A 427 -12.05 17.59 -7.76
N LEU A 428 -12.45 16.74 -6.80
CA LEU A 428 -11.64 16.39 -5.63
C LEU A 428 -10.82 15.12 -5.85
N VAL A 429 -9.52 15.22 -5.56
CA VAL A 429 -8.53 14.16 -5.85
C VAL A 429 -7.63 13.84 -4.65
N ASP A 430 -7.09 12.62 -4.65
CA ASP A 430 -6.07 12.16 -3.70
C ASP A 430 -4.68 12.76 -4.01
N VAL A 431 -3.69 12.42 -3.16
CA VAL A 431 -2.27 12.82 -3.33
C VAL A 431 -1.61 12.31 -4.63
N ASN A 432 -2.31 11.46 -5.41
CA ASN A 432 -1.89 10.90 -6.69
C ASN A 432 -2.71 11.48 -7.86
N GLY A 433 -3.52 12.51 -7.63
CA GLY A 433 -4.38 13.13 -8.65
C GLY A 433 -5.46 12.18 -9.18
N GLN A 434 -5.98 11.27 -8.35
CA GLN A 434 -7.09 10.36 -8.65
C GLN A 434 -8.34 10.77 -7.88
N GLN A 435 -9.52 10.65 -8.48
CA GLN A 435 -10.82 10.89 -7.84
C GLN A 435 -10.89 10.30 -6.41
N LEU A 436 -11.37 11.10 -5.46
CA LEU A 436 -11.67 10.60 -4.11
C LEU A 436 -12.84 9.62 -4.14
N ASP A 437 -12.72 8.54 -3.35
CA ASP A 437 -13.76 7.54 -3.11
C ASP A 437 -14.05 7.54 -1.61
N LEU A 438 -15.18 8.16 -1.25
CA LEU A 438 -15.63 8.35 0.13
C LEU A 438 -16.55 7.22 0.62
N ARG A 439 -16.69 6.12 -0.13
CA ARG A 439 -17.53 4.99 0.29
C ARG A 439 -17.02 4.39 1.59
N SER A 440 -17.90 4.29 2.59
CA SER A 440 -17.61 3.67 3.90
C SER A 440 -17.29 2.17 3.82
N LYS A 441 -17.62 1.50 2.70
CA LYS A 441 -17.25 0.11 2.41
C LYS A 441 -16.80 -0.03 0.95
N ASN A 442 -15.67 -0.71 0.74
CA ASN A 442 -15.13 -1.02 -0.58
C ASN A 442 -14.78 -2.54 -0.67
N THR A 443 -14.26 -2.99 -1.81
CA THR A 443 -14.02 -4.43 -2.06
C THR A 443 -12.87 -5.04 -1.26
N TRP A 444 -12.07 -4.22 -0.57
CA TRP A 444 -11.06 -4.66 0.40
C TRP A 444 -11.68 -5.39 1.60
N LEU A 445 -12.88 -4.96 2.00
CA LEU A 445 -13.54 -5.42 3.22
C LEU A 445 -14.62 -6.50 2.98
N LEU A 446 -14.90 -6.84 1.72
CA LEU A 446 -15.93 -7.82 1.37
C LEU A 446 -15.48 -9.25 1.70
N LYS A 447 -16.39 -10.04 2.28
CA LYS A 447 -16.21 -11.46 2.61
C LYS A 447 -16.94 -12.35 1.59
N ILE A 448 -16.75 -13.67 1.72
CA ILE A 448 -17.56 -14.65 0.99
C ILE A 448 -19.06 -14.41 1.28
N GLY A 449 -19.90 -14.44 0.26
CA GLY A 449 -21.31 -14.06 0.33
C GLY A 449 -21.60 -12.56 0.13
N GLU A 450 -20.60 -11.69 0.18
CA GLU A 450 -20.75 -10.24 -0.07
C GLU A 450 -20.21 -9.77 -1.43
N VAL A 451 -19.41 -10.61 -2.10
CA VAL A 451 -18.81 -10.30 -3.41
C VAL A 451 -19.79 -10.66 -4.52
N ALA A 452 -20.13 -9.69 -5.37
CA ALA A 452 -21.02 -9.91 -6.52
C ALA A 452 -20.34 -10.74 -7.63
N THR A 453 -21.08 -11.63 -8.29
CA THR A 453 -20.54 -12.47 -9.38
C THR A 453 -19.84 -11.69 -10.50
N PRO A 454 -20.38 -10.53 -10.98
CA PRO A 454 -19.70 -9.74 -12.01
C PRO A 454 -18.35 -9.15 -11.55
N GLU A 455 -18.20 -8.84 -10.26
CA GLU A 455 -16.93 -8.38 -9.68
C GLU A 455 -15.89 -9.50 -9.64
N VAL A 456 -16.28 -10.74 -9.33
CA VAL A 456 -15.38 -11.90 -9.42
C VAL A 456 -14.89 -12.10 -10.85
N ALA A 457 -15.82 -12.05 -11.82
CA ALA A 457 -15.49 -12.20 -13.24
C ALA A 457 -14.56 -11.08 -13.74
N GLU A 458 -14.84 -9.82 -13.38
CA GLU A 458 -14.02 -8.64 -13.69
C GLU A 458 -12.59 -8.77 -13.13
N VAL A 459 -12.46 -9.16 -11.86
CA VAL A 459 -11.15 -9.33 -11.21
C VAL A 459 -10.36 -10.47 -11.86
N PHE A 460 -10.99 -11.59 -12.20
CA PHE A 460 -10.30 -12.68 -12.92
C PHE A 460 -9.95 -12.32 -14.36
N ALA A 461 -10.79 -11.57 -15.07
CA ALA A 461 -10.50 -11.09 -16.42
C ALA A 461 -9.24 -10.21 -16.43
N ILE A 462 -9.18 -9.21 -15.53
CA ILE A 462 -8.07 -8.25 -15.44
C ILE A 462 -6.80 -8.90 -14.87
N ASN A 463 -6.89 -9.59 -13.73
CA ASN A 463 -5.71 -10.00 -12.95
C ASN A 463 -5.13 -11.36 -13.39
N THR A 464 -5.89 -12.18 -14.12
CA THR A 464 -5.50 -13.56 -14.45
C THR A 464 -5.60 -13.84 -15.95
N LEU A 465 -6.78 -13.66 -16.56
CA LEU A 465 -7.02 -14.05 -17.95
C LEU A 465 -6.27 -13.15 -18.94
N ALA A 466 -6.27 -11.83 -18.74
CA ALA A 466 -5.54 -10.92 -19.61
C ALA A 466 -4.01 -11.17 -19.61
N PRO A 467 -3.33 -11.32 -18.45
CA PRO A 467 -1.95 -11.79 -18.40
C PRO A 467 -1.72 -13.14 -19.07
N PHE A 468 -2.62 -14.11 -18.87
CA PHE A 468 -2.52 -15.43 -19.50
C PHE A 468 -2.63 -15.36 -21.03
N ILE A 469 -3.64 -14.65 -21.56
CA ILE A 469 -3.85 -14.45 -22.99
C ILE A 469 -2.63 -13.78 -23.62
N MET A 470 -2.17 -12.66 -23.05
CA MET A 470 -0.98 -11.97 -23.55
C MET A 470 0.26 -12.86 -23.54
N ASN A 471 0.52 -13.59 -22.45
CA ASN A 471 1.65 -14.51 -22.39
C ASN A 471 1.54 -15.58 -23.48
N ASN A 472 0.39 -16.26 -23.57
CA ASN A 472 0.12 -17.32 -24.55
C ASN A 472 0.24 -16.84 -26.01
N ARG A 473 -0.31 -15.66 -26.33
CA ARG A 473 -0.29 -15.06 -27.68
C ARG A 473 1.08 -14.49 -28.07
N LEU A 474 1.85 -13.93 -27.13
CA LEU A 474 3.07 -13.16 -27.43
C LEU A 474 4.39 -13.95 -27.31
N VAL A 475 4.40 -15.21 -26.86
CA VAL A 475 5.65 -16.01 -26.87
C VAL A 475 6.36 -16.02 -28.24
N PRO A 476 5.66 -16.22 -29.38
CA PRO A 476 6.30 -16.18 -30.69
C PRO A 476 6.98 -14.85 -31.02
N LEU A 477 6.53 -13.74 -30.43
CA LEU A 477 7.15 -12.41 -30.60
C LEU A 477 8.34 -12.18 -29.66
N LEU A 478 8.34 -12.80 -28.47
CA LEU A 478 9.50 -12.85 -27.59
C LEU A 478 10.63 -13.69 -28.22
N GLU A 479 10.30 -14.79 -28.88
CA GLU A 479 11.26 -15.66 -29.59
C GLU A 479 11.77 -15.03 -30.91
N ARG A 480 10.95 -14.19 -31.56
CA ARG A 480 11.30 -13.50 -32.81
C ARG A 480 12.57 -12.66 -32.64
N ASN A 481 13.50 -12.81 -33.58
CA ASN A 481 14.77 -12.07 -33.64
C ASN A 481 15.66 -12.19 -32.37
N ALA A 482 15.54 -13.27 -31.60
CA ALA A 482 16.35 -13.52 -30.41
C ALA A 482 17.73 -14.12 -30.76
N GLY A 483 18.80 -13.32 -30.70
CA GLY A 483 20.17 -13.82 -30.81
C GLY A 483 20.56 -14.72 -29.64
N PRO A 484 21.67 -15.50 -29.68
CA PRO A 484 22.03 -16.47 -28.64
C PRO A 484 22.09 -15.90 -27.21
N ASN A 485 22.49 -14.64 -27.08
CA ASN A 485 22.62 -13.92 -25.80
C ASN A 485 21.41 -13.05 -25.45
N ASP A 486 20.37 -12.99 -26.30
CA ASP A 486 19.15 -12.26 -25.98
C ASP A 486 18.37 -13.00 -24.88
N ARG A 487 18.21 -12.30 -23.76
CA ARG A 487 17.32 -12.65 -22.65
C ARG A 487 15.99 -11.91 -22.80
N LYS A 488 14.91 -12.58 -22.44
CA LYS A 488 13.54 -12.06 -22.48
C LYS A 488 12.93 -12.16 -21.09
N PHE A 489 12.10 -11.20 -20.68
CA PHE A 489 11.59 -11.13 -19.31
C PHE A 489 10.08 -10.98 -19.27
N ILE A 490 9.42 -11.71 -18.36
CA ILE A 490 8.02 -11.51 -18.04
C ILE A 490 7.91 -11.28 -16.52
N VAL A 491 7.36 -10.15 -16.11
CA VAL A 491 7.12 -9.84 -14.70
C VAL A 491 5.63 -9.77 -14.45
N ASN A 492 5.14 -10.70 -13.64
CA ASN A 492 3.78 -10.70 -13.11
C ASN A 492 3.78 -9.86 -11.82
N VAL A 493 3.18 -8.67 -11.85
CA VAL A 493 3.09 -7.83 -10.65
C VAL A 493 2.08 -8.44 -9.71
N SER A 494 2.60 -9.05 -8.65
CA SER A 494 1.85 -9.76 -7.64
C SER A 494 1.92 -8.99 -6.33
N ALA A 495 1.37 -9.58 -5.27
CA ALA A 495 1.38 -9.01 -3.94
C ALA A 495 1.15 -10.12 -2.91
N MET A 496 1.26 -9.78 -1.63
CA MET A 496 1.01 -10.70 -0.50
C MET A 496 -0.38 -11.36 -0.52
N GLU A 497 -1.36 -10.80 -1.24
CA GLU A 497 -2.68 -11.37 -1.52
C GLU A 497 -2.57 -12.71 -2.26
N GLY A 498 -1.58 -12.85 -3.15
CA GLY A 498 -1.34 -14.09 -3.90
C GLY A 498 -0.53 -15.15 -3.15
N LYS A 499 -0.08 -14.85 -1.92
CA LYS A 499 0.76 -15.74 -1.11
C LYS A 499 -0.06 -16.81 -0.40
N PHE A 500 0.31 -18.09 -0.45
CA PHE A 500 -0.37 -19.17 0.28
C PHE A 500 0.06 -19.27 1.73
N TYR A 501 1.37 -19.33 1.99
CA TYR A 501 1.90 -19.62 3.33
C TYR A 501 2.05 -18.34 4.17
N ARG A 502 0.91 -17.79 4.60
CA ARG A 502 0.83 -16.69 5.58
C ARG A 502 -0.55 -16.63 6.23
N TYR A 503 -0.66 -15.89 7.34
CA TYR A 503 -1.98 -15.49 7.85
C TYR A 503 -2.75 -14.66 6.82
N LYS A 504 -4.05 -14.96 6.68
CA LYS A 504 -5.01 -14.31 5.80
C LYS A 504 -6.22 -13.85 6.60
N THR A 505 -6.73 -12.67 6.27
CA THR A 505 -8.05 -12.22 6.74
C THR A 505 -9.15 -12.89 5.89
N PRO A 506 -10.41 -12.96 6.37
CA PRO A 506 -11.53 -13.49 5.57
C PRO A 506 -12.03 -12.52 4.49
N ASN A 507 -11.36 -11.37 4.33
CA ASN A 507 -11.78 -10.30 3.42
C ASN A 507 -11.04 -10.41 2.08
N HIS A 508 -11.55 -9.69 1.08
CA HIS A 508 -10.95 -9.58 -0.25
C HIS A 508 -10.68 -10.94 -0.97
N PRO A 509 -11.56 -11.96 -0.87
CA PRO A 509 -11.23 -13.31 -1.33
C PRO A 509 -11.03 -13.42 -2.84
N HIS A 510 -11.76 -12.64 -3.64
CA HIS A 510 -11.69 -12.66 -5.11
C HIS A 510 -10.29 -12.28 -5.64
N THR A 511 -9.66 -11.24 -5.09
CA THR A 511 -8.32 -10.80 -5.50
C THR A 511 -7.23 -11.69 -4.91
N ASN A 512 -7.41 -12.18 -3.67
CA ASN A 512 -6.53 -13.23 -3.12
C ASN A 512 -6.46 -14.43 -4.07
N MET A 513 -7.61 -14.94 -4.52
CA MET A 513 -7.70 -16.03 -5.49
C MET A 513 -7.07 -15.68 -6.84
N ALA A 514 -7.34 -14.49 -7.39
CA ALA A 514 -6.79 -14.09 -8.69
C ALA A 514 -5.26 -13.88 -8.65
N LYS A 515 -4.71 -13.27 -7.60
CA LYS A 515 -3.26 -13.14 -7.40
C LYS A 515 -2.59 -14.49 -7.15
N ALA A 516 -3.25 -15.43 -6.47
CA ALA A 516 -2.79 -16.80 -6.32
C ALA A 516 -2.75 -17.54 -7.68
N ALA A 517 -3.75 -17.33 -8.54
CA ALA A 517 -3.77 -17.88 -9.90
C ALA A 517 -2.66 -17.28 -10.79
N LEU A 518 -2.42 -15.96 -10.71
CA LEU A 518 -1.30 -15.28 -11.38
C LEU A 518 0.06 -15.83 -10.91
N ASN A 519 0.23 -16.05 -9.61
CA ASN A 519 1.42 -16.71 -9.04
C ASN A 519 1.56 -18.16 -9.53
N MET A 520 0.48 -18.91 -9.62
CA MET A 520 0.50 -20.28 -10.16
C MET A 520 0.93 -20.30 -11.62
N MET A 521 0.47 -19.35 -12.46
CA MET A 521 0.96 -19.23 -13.84
C MET A 521 2.49 -19.05 -13.89
N THR A 522 3.07 -18.16 -13.06
CA THR A 522 4.53 -18.05 -12.94
C THR A 522 5.17 -19.39 -12.58
N ARG A 523 4.68 -20.03 -11.52
CA ARG A 523 5.25 -21.27 -10.99
C ARG A 523 5.15 -22.45 -11.98
N THR A 524 4.10 -22.52 -12.78
CA THR A 524 3.87 -23.58 -13.77
C THR A 524 4.63 -23.34 -15.08
N CYS A 525 4.59 -22.11 -15.62
CA CYS A 525 5.07 -21.86 -16.98
C CYS A 525 6.56 -21.48 -17.07
N ALA A 526 7.16 -20.96 -15.98
CA ALA A 526 8.50 -20.38 -16.05
C ALA A 526 9.61 -21.38 -16.38
N GLU A 527 9.52 -22.65 -15.98
CA GLU A 527 10.55 -23.64 -16.30
C GLU A 527 10.62 -23.90 -17.82
N ASP A 528 9.48 -24.09 -18.47
CA ASP A 528 9.41 -24.28 -19.92
C ASP A 528 9.87 -23.03 -20.68
N LEU A 529 9.41 -21.85 -20.27
CA LEU A 529 9.82 -20.58 -20.84
C LEU A 529 11.34 -20.33 -20.68
N SER A 530 11.95 -20.78 -19.58
CA SER A 530 13.40 -20.60 -19.35
C SER A 530 14.26 -21.32 -20.40
N LYS A 531 13.79 -22.46 -20.94
CA LYS A 531 14.45 -23.22 -22.03
C LYS A 531 14.46 -22.43 -23.34
N ARG A 532 13.48 -21.52 -23.49
CA ARG A 532 13.33 -20.56 -24.60
C ARG A 532 13.96 -19.19 -24.31
N ARG A 533 14.76 -19.09 -23.22
CA ARG A 533 15.42 -17.85 -22.74
C ARG A 533 14.43 -16.73 -22.35
N ILE A 534 13.22 -17.12 -21.94
CA ILE A 534 12.18 -16.25 -21.41
C ILE A 534 12.07 -16.50 -19.89
N TYR A 535 12.42 -15.49 -19.11
CA TYR A 535 12.54 -15.57 -17.66
C TYR A 535 11.31 -14.91 -17.01
N MET A 536 10.34 -15.73 -16.61
CA MET A 536 9.10 -15.28 -15.96
C MET A 536 9.23 -15.32 -14.42
N ASN A 537 8.85 -14.24 -13.74
CA ASN A 537 8.81 -14.14 -12.27
C ASN A 537 7.55 -13.39 -11.79
N SER A 538 7.14 -13.67 -10.55
CA SER A 538 6.17 -12.87 -9.80
C SER A 538 6.91 -11.92 -8.87
N VAL A 539 6.43 -10.69 -8.71
CA VAL A 539 7.07 -9.69 -7.82
C VAL A 539 6.03 -8.98 -6.95
N ASP A 540 6.26 -8.97 -5.63
CA ASP A 540 5.55 -8.18 -4.63
C ASP A 540 6.06 -6.72 -4.64
N THR A 541 5.13 -5.78 -4.80
CA THR A 541 5.43 -4.34 -4.86
C THR A 541 5.89 -3.75 -3.53
N GLY A 542 5.63 -4.45 -2.42
CA GLY A 542 5.62 -3.86 -1.09
C GLY A 542 4.44 -2.90 -0.87
N TRP A 543 4.40 -2.31 0.32
CA TRP A 543 3.25 -1.53 0.82
C TRP A 543 3.43 -0.05 0.50
N ILE A 544 2.67 0.47 -0.47
CA ILE A 544 2.72 1.88 -0.91
C ILE A 544 1.43 2.68 -0.62
N ASN A 545 0.29 2.02 -0.39
CA ASN A 545 -1.00 2.62 -0.10
C ASN A 545 -1.81 1.80 0.93
N ASP A 546 -2.68 2.45 1.70
CA ASP A 546 -3.72 1.78 2.48
C ASP A 546 -5.02 1.66 1.65
N GLU A 547 -5.51 0.44 1.48
CA GLU A 547 -6.70 0.11 0.65
C GLU A 547 -8.01 0.06 1.45
N ASN A 548 -7.97 0.30 2.77
CA ASN A 548 -9.17 0.50 3.56
C ASN A 548 -9.99 1.71 3.06
N PRO A 549 -11.31 1.78 3.36
CA PRO A 549 -12.11 3.00 3.18
C PRO A 549 -11.40 4.24 3.72
N LEU A 550 -11.45 5.34 2.97
CA LEU A 550 -10.55 6.48 3.14
C LEU A 550 -10.61 7.10 4.55
N GLU A 551 -11.82 7.19 5.13
CA GLU A 551 -12.03 7.69 6.50
C GLU A 551 -11.32 6.82 7.57
N LYS A 552 -11.42 5.49 7.43
CA LYS A 552 -10.74 4.54 8.34
C LYS A 552 -9.22 4.60 8.19
N ALA A 553 -8.73 4.69 6.95
CA ALA A 553 -7.31 4.78 6.66
C ALA A 553 -6.72 6.13 7.13
N HIS A 554 -7.46 7.23 6.98
CA HIS A 554 -7.13 8.55 7.54
C HIS A 554 -7.08 8.54 9.08
N ALA A 555 -8.09 7.95 9.74
CA ALA A 555 -8.11 7.82 11.20
C ALA A 555 -6.92 7.00 11.71
N HIS A 556 -6.55 5.92 11.02
CA HIS A 556 -5.36 5.13 11.31
C HIS A 556 -4.06 5.97 11.14
N ALA A 557 -3.93 6.71 10.03
CA ALA A 557 -2.79 7.59 9.77
C ALA A 557 -2.61 8.64 10.88
N MET A 558 -3.69 9.28 11.32
CA MET A 558 -3.68 10.28 12.39
C MET A 558 -3.34 9.68 13.76
N ASN A 559 -4.04 8.61 14.18
CA ASN A 559 -3.90 8.02 15.51
C ASN A 559 -2.53 7.33 15.71
N SER A 560 -2.07 6.60 14.70
CA SER A 560 -0.79 5.86 14.74
C SER A 560 0.42 6.69 14.27
N ASN A 561 0.22 7.93 13.79
CA ASN A 561 1.23 8.69 13.04
C ASN A 561 1.78 7.88 11.84
N PHE A 562 0.90 7.12 11.17
CA PHE A 562 1.26 6.19 10.10
C PHE A 562 1.32 6.87 8.72
N GLN A 563 2.16 6.31 7.85
CA GLN A 563 2.21 6.47 6.38
C GLN A 563 2.72 5.15 5.83
N THR A 564 2.59 4.90 4.53
CA THR A 564 3.21 3.71 3.93
C THR A 564 4.74 3.76 3.98
N PRO A 565 5.43 2.61 4.13
CA PRO A 565 6.88 2.56 4.34
C PRO A 565 7.74 2.90 3.12
N ILE A 566 7.17 2.84 1.92
CA ILE A 566 7.83 3.03 0.61
C ILE A 566 6.85 3.70 -0.38
N ASP A 567 7.32 4.13 -1.56
CA ASP A 567 6.51 4.76 -2.61
C ASP A 567 6.45 3.99 -3.95
N GLU A 568 5.74 4.54 -4.93
CA GLU A 568 5.58 3.97 -6.27
C GLU A 568 6.90 3.83 -7.04
N ILE A 569 7.94 4.62 -6.72
CA ILE A 569 9.27 4.50 -7.32
C ILE A 569 10.02 3.30 -6.72
N ASP A 570 9.88 3.06 -5.41
CA ASP A 570 10.38 1.83 -4.76
C ASP A 570 9.68 0.58 -5.33
N ALA A 571 8.36 0.64 -5.52
CA ALA A 571 7.57 -0.44 -6.11
C ALA A 571 7.97 -0.72 -7.57
N ALA A 572 8.16 0.33 -8.38
CA ALA A 572 8.66 0.21 -9.74
C ALA A 572 10.08 -0.38 -9.80
N ALA A 573 10.96 0.04 -8.88
CA ALA A 573 12.30 -0.55 -8.75
C ALA A 573 12.25 -2.05 -8.43
N ARG A 574 11.37 -2.48 -7.52
CA ARG A 574 11.15 -3.90 -7.19
C ARG A 574 10.70 -4.72 -8.40
N ILE A 575 9.71 -4.23 -9.14
CA ILE A 575 9.18 -4.89 -10.35
C ILE A 575 10.26 -5.05 -11.43
N LEU A 576 11.06 -4.01 -11.64
CA LEU A 576 12.06 -4.00 -12.72
C LEU A 576 13.41 -4.62 -12.33
N ASP A 577 13.68 -4.85 -11.04
CA ASP A 577 14.91 -5.50 -10.56
C ASP A 577 15.26 -6.81 -11.28
N PRO A 578 14.37 -7.83 -11.43
CA PRO A 578 14.71 -9.05 -12.16
C PRO A 578 15.06 -8.80 -13.65
N VAL A 579 14.55 -7.72 -14.25
CA VAL A 579 14.88 -7.31 -15.62
C VAL A 579 16.26 -6.65 -15.66
N PHE A 580 16.50 -5.66 -14.79
CA PHE A 580 17.76 -4.92 -14.75
C PHE A 580 18.94 -5.78 -14.29
N VAL A 581 18.78 -6.61 -13.25
CA VAL A 581 19.79 -7.63 -12.88
C VAL A 581 19.99 -8.61 -14.03
N GLY A 582 18.89 -9.04 -14.66
CA GLY A 582 18.92 -9.96 -15.79
C GLY A 582 19.71 -9.47 -17.00
N TYR A 583 19.75 -8.16 -17.26
CA TYR A 583 20.56 -7.55 -18.32
C TYR A 583 21.95 -7.08 -17.85
N ASN A 584 22.14 -6.70 -16.58
CA ASN A 584 23.44 -6.27 -16.07
C ASN A 584 24.39 -7.44 -15.75
N ALA A 585 23.85 -8.62 -15.39
CA ALA A 585 24.62 -9.82 -15.07
C ALA A 585 24.45 -10.91 -16.15
N LEU A 586 24.96 -10.65 -17.36
CA LEU A 586 24.87 -11.58 -18.51
C LEU A 586 25.70 -12.86 -18.36
N ASP A 587 26.68 -12.83 -17.47
CA ASP A 587 27.52 -13.95 -17.03
C ASP A 587 26.78 -14.90 -16.05
N GLN A 588 25.85 -14.36 -15.25
CA GLN A 588 25.09 -15.13 -14.25
C GLN A 588 23.80 -15.70 -14.81
N LYS A 589 23.33 -16.83 -14.27
CA LYS A 589 22.05 -17.43 -14.66
C LYS A 589 20.89 -16.51 -14.28
N ALA A 590 20.13 -16.06 -15.28
CA ALA A 590 18.94 -15.24 -15.05
C ALA A 590 17.89 -16.00 -14.22
N MET A 591 17.26 -15.27 -13.30
CA MET A 591 16.28 -15.78 -12.35
C MET A 591 14.93 -16.02 -13.02
N PHE A 592 14.29 -17.17 -12.77
CA PHE A 592 12.94 -17.48 -13.25
C PHE A 592 12.19 -18.36 -12.24
N GLY A 593 10.87 -18.39 -12.35
CA GLY A 593 10.00 -19.25 -11.55
C GLY A 593 10.03 -18.91 -10.07
N LYS A 594 10.31 -17.64 -9.73
CA LYS A 594 10.36 -17.14 -8.35
C LYS A 594 9.20 -16.19 -8.05
N PHE A 595 8.83 -16.14 -6.78
CA PHE A 595 8.11 -15.01 -6.20
C PHE A 595 9.12 -14.15 -5.45
N LEU A 596 9.23 -12.87 -5.83
CA LEU A 596 10.21 -11.95 -5.26
C LEU A 596 9.52 -10.94 -4.35
N LYS A 597 10.12 -10.68 -3.20
CA LYS A 597 9.70 -9.66 -2.25
C LYS A 597 10.93 -9.00 -1.62
N ASP A 598 10.92 -7.67 -1.52
CA ASP A 598 12.06 -6.89 -1.02
C ASP A 598 13.40 -7.26 -1.72
N PHE A 599 13.38 -7.49 -3.03
CA PHE A 599 14.53 -7.93 -3.87
C PHE A 599 15.07 -9.35 -3.61
N HIS A 600 14.35 -10.19 -2.85
CA HIS A 600 14.76 -11.56 -2.51
C HIS A 600 13.64 -12.56 -2.84
N GLU A 601 13.98 -13.84 -2.98
CA GLU A 601 12.99 -14.91 -3.10
C GLU A 601 12.18 -15.05 -1.78
N THR A 602 10.87 -15.16 -1.91
CA THR A 602 9.92 -15.46 -0.82
C THR A 602 9.19 -16.77 -1.10
N GLU A 603 8.64 -17.42 -0.08
CA GLU A 603 7.71 -18.53 -0.33
C GLU A 603 6.40 -18.06 -0.99
N TRP A 604 5.75 -19.02 -1.66
CA TRP A 604 4.57 -18.88 -2.53
C TRP A 604 3.25 -18.64 -1.80
#